data_AF-A0AAD7GFL1-F1
#
_entry.id   AF-A0AAD7GFL1-F1
#
_cell.length_a   1.000
_cell.length_b   1.000
_cell.length_c   1.000
_cell.angle_alpha   90.00
_cell.angle_beta   90.00
_cell.angle_gamma   90.00
#
_symmetry.space_group_name_H-M   'P 1'
#
loop_
_entity.id
_entity.type
_entity.pdbx_description
1 polymer ?
#
loop_
_entity_poly.entity_id
_entity_poly.type
_entity_poly.pdbx_seq_one_letter_code
_entity_poly.pdbx_strand_id
1 'polypeptide(L)'
;MSLRSEESDVSSRSAHQYLDADLLRGVSIGFVAPSIAAELAPMVGTMPNIISLPYGRCPPLHLQAPNWRHLLKLMARLSGTRIEPTVEALAVTRSAQMHLRTVVQFVRTHHSSSDWRTVLWFTIDHPVPNSLPGARKYTNGDVDILPWSYTLSSLPALLRDNSDTMLSKCYTIPSSDAVPFPALPISFPNMAMYLQAALEESRRYTSDSSSGIRKLAKMVETCYPTLAEPNGEVGERSRVGGLFKKVIGRAGGRKDKQKKGKGGNEDTYELVTPFVLDEWGP
;
A
#
# COMPACT_ATOMS: atom_id res chain seq x y z
N MET A 1 -26.39 25.80 -48.36
CA MET A 1 -25.42 26.34 -47.38
C MET A 1 -25.44 25.43 -46.18
N SER A 2 -24.42 24.58 -46.07
CA SER A 2 -24.30 23.53 -45.05
C SER A 2 -23.20 23.97 -44.10
N LEU A 3 -23.55 24.24 -42.84
CA LEU A 3 -22.59 24.52 -41.78
C LEU A 3 -22.17 23.18 -41.19
N ARG A 4 -20.94 22.76 -41.49
CA ARG A 4 -20.26 21.66 -40.79
C ARG A 4 -19.89 22.17 -39.41
N SER A 5 -20.47 21.57 -38.39
CA SER A 5 -19.95 21.64 -37.02
C SER A 5 -18.64 20.85 -36.97
N GLU A 6 -17.53 21.55 -36.75
CA GLU A 6 -16.27 20.94 -36.36
C GLU A 6 -16.41 20.51 -34.90
N GLU A 7 -16.69 19.22 -34.68
CA GLU A 7 -16.47 18.58 -33.39
C GLU A 7 -14.97 18.60 -33.12
N SER A 8 -14.55 19.48 -32.22
CA SER A 8 -13.22 19.49 -31.65
C SER A 8 -13.01 18.21 -30.85
N ASP A 9 -12.34 17.24 -31.48
CA ASP A 9 -11.78 16.05 -30.85
C ASP A 9 -10.66 16.48 -29.91
N VAL A 10 -11.02 17.01 -28.74
CA VAL A 10 -10.10 17.19 -27.61
C VAL A 10 -9.84 15.79 -27.07
N SER A 11 -8.93 15.09 -27.74
CA SER A 11 -8.29 13.90 -27.21
C SER A 11 -7.78 14.27 -25.82
N SER A 12 -8.48 13.79 -24.79
CA SER A 12 -8.03 13.88 -23.41
C SER A 12 -6.72 13.11 -23.35
N ARG A 13 -5.60 13.81 -23.51
CA ARG A 13 -4.27 13.23 -23.31
C ARG A 13 -4.28 12.63 -21.92
N SER A 14 -4.30 11.31 -21.87
CA SER A 14 -4.32 10.57 -20.62
C SER A 14 -3.14 11.06 -19.79
N ALA A 15 -3.39 11.54 -18.56
CA ALA A 15 -2.35 11.95 -17.61
C ALA A 15 -1.34 10.81 -17.31
N HIS A 16 -1.61 9.62 -17.82
CA HIS A 16 -0.81 8.40 -17.74
C HIS A 16 0.04 8.13 -19.00
N GLN A 17 0.11 9.07 -19.95
CA GLN A 17 0.84 8.91 -21.23
C GLN A 17 2.32 8.51 -21.07
N TYR A 18 2.92 8.78 -19.92
CA TYR A 18 4.33 8.47 -19.62
C TYR A 18 4.52 7.28 -18.66
N LEU A 19 3.46 6.51 -18.37
CA LEU A 19 3.61 5.29 -17.58
C LEU A 19 4.20 4.18 -18.43
N ASP A 20 5.28 3.59 -17.93
CA ASP A 20 5.82 2.34 -18.44
C ASP A 20 4.76 1.23 -18.36
N ALA A 21 4.49 0.56 -19.48
CA ALA A 21 3.50 -0.53 -19.54
C ALA A 21 3.83 -1.66 -18.55
N ASP A 22 5.11 -1.86 -18.24
CA ASP A 22 5.54 -2.84 -17.26
C ASP A 22 5.10 -2.50 -15.83
N LEU A 23 4.91 -1.21 -15.50
CA LEU A 23 4.37 -0.79 -14.21
C LEU A 23 2.87 -1.11 -14.05
N LEU A 24 2.15 -1.37 -15.13
CA LEU A 24 0.73 -1.76 -15.08
C LEU A 24 0.54 -3.28 -15.09
N ARG A 25 1.59 -4.08 -15.26
CA ARG A 25 1.46 -5.54 -15.21
C ARG A 25 1.19 -6.02 -13.79
N GLY A 26 0.17 -6.87 -13.63
CA GLY A 26 -0.27 -7.37 -12.33
C GLY A 26 -1.10 -6.42 -11.49
N VAL A 27 -1.38 -5.22 -12.04
CA VAL A 27 -2.13 -4.19 -11.32
C VAL A 27 -3.62 -4.40 -11.54
N SER A 28 -4.40 -4.28 -10.47
CA SER A 28 -5.85 -4.14 -10.58
C SER A 28 -6.36 -3.19 -9.51
N ILE A 29 -7.43 -2.47 -9.83
CA ILE A 29 -8.06 -1.52 -8.92
C ILE A 29 -9.58 -1.61 -9.09
N GLY A 30 -10.33 -1.53 -8.01
CA GLY A 30 -11.79 -1.55 -8.09
C GLY A 30 -12.47 -1.92 -6.77
N PHE A 31 -13.77 -2.14 -6.83
CA PHE A 31 -14.60 -2.54 -5.67
C PHE A 31 -14.95 -4.04 -5.67
N VAL A 32 -14.57 -4.76 -6.72
CA VAL A 32 -14.72 -6.20 -6.85
C VAL A 32 -13.41 -6.84 -6.41
N ALA A 33 -13.48 -7.90 -5.59
CA ALA A 33 -12.28 -8.58 -5.10
C ALA A 33 -11.29 -8.92 -6.22
N PRO A 34 -9.98 -8.67 -6.04
CA PRO A 34 -8.99 -8.91 -7.07
C PRO A 34 -8.82 -10.41 -7.34
N SER A 35 -8.49 -10.74 -8.59
CA SER A 35 -8.05 -12.08 -8.96
C SER A 35 -6.58 -12.28 -8.55
N ILE A 36 -6.31 -13.35 -7.82
CA ILE A 36 -4.96 -13.74 -7.40
C ILE A 36 -4.43 -14.80 -8.37
N ALA A 37 -3.64 -14.38 -9.36
CA ALA A 37 -3.08 -15.25 -10.38
C ALA A 37 -1.54 -15.33 -10.31
N ALA A 38 -1.00 -16.49 -10.71
CA ALA A 38 0.45 -16.70 -10.83
C ALA A 38 1.05 -15.80 -11.91
N GLU A 39 0.37 -15.67 -13.04
CA GLU A 39 0.80 -14.81 -14.14
C GLU A 39 0.42 -13.34 -13.91
N LEU A 40 1.36 -12.44 -14.22
CA LEU A 40 1.16 -11.00 -14.18
C LEU A 40 0.56 -10.52 -15.50
N ALA A 41 -0.77 -10.57 -15.60
CA ALA A 41 -1.49 -10.04 -16.75
C ALA A 41 -1.41 -8.50 -16.80
N PRO A 42 -1.45 -7.88 -18.00
CA PRO A 42 -1.65 -6.44 -18.13
C PRO A 42 -2.92 -5.99 -17.39
N MET A 43 -2.90 -4.77 -16.82
CA MET A 43 -4.09 -4.21 -16.19
C MET A 43 -5.24 -4.13 -17.18
N VAL A 44 -6.42 -4.56 -16.75
CA VAL A 44 -7.65 -4.44 -17.53
C VAL A 44 -8.22 -3.04 -17.32
N GLY A 45 -8.50 -2.34 -18.44
CA GLY A 45 -8.97 -0.96 -18.41
C GLY A 45 -7.85 0.06 -18.23
N THR A 46 -8.22 1.33 -18.07
CA THR A 46 -7.29 2.44 -17.83
C THR A 46 -7.21 2.75 -16.33
N MET A 47 -6.07 3.28 -15.88
CA MET A 47 -5.98 3.79 -14.52
C MET A 47 -6.90 5.02 -14.41
N PRO A 48 -7.79 5.07 -13.41
CA PRO A 48 -8.64 6.24 -13.22
C PRO A 48 -7.83 7.44 -12.71
N ASN A 49 -8.19 8.65 -13.16
CA ASN A 49 -7.70 9.90 -12.57
C ASN A 49 -8.40 10.22 -11.24
N ILE A 50 -9.67 9.85 -11.12
CA ILE A 50 -10.48 10.11 -9.94
C ILE A 50 -11.10 8.80 -9.49
N ILE A 51 -10.86 8.44 -8.24
CA ILE A 51 -11.47 7.28 -7.60
C ILE A 51 -12.38 7.78 -6.49
N SER A 52 -13.69 7.74 -6.76
CA SER A 52 -14.70 8.18 -5.81
C SER A 52 -15.02 7.07 -4.81
N LEU A 53 -14.70 7.30 -3.53
CA LEU A 53 -14.99 6.38 -2.43
C LEU A 53 -16.39 6.63 -1.86
N PRO A 54 -17.29 5.64 -1.91
CA PRO A 54 -18.57 5.72 -1.22
C PRO A 54 -18.40 5.67 0.30
N TYR A 55 -19.41 6.19 1.02
CA TYR A 55 -19.48 6.18 2.48
C TYR A 55 -20.67 5.33 2.95
N GLY A 56 -20.49 4.51 3.98
CA GLY A 56 -21.53 3.65 4.55
C GLY A 56 -21.40 2.18 4.14
N ARG A 57 -22.52 1.56 3.75
CA ARG A 57 -22.58 0.12 3.44
C ARG A 57 -22.08 -0.16 2.03
N CYS A 58 -20.78 -0.03 1.81
CA CYS A 58 -20.13 -0.22 0.53
C CYS A 58 -18.94 -1.19 0.64
N PRO A 59 -18.61 -1.93 -0.43
CA PRO A 59 -17.39 -2.72 -0.47
C PRO A 59 -16.15 -1.81 -0.37
N PRO A 60 -15.03 -2.31 0.20
CA PRO A 60 -13.77 -1.59 0.18
C PRO A 60 -13.21 -1.51 -1.25
N LEU A 61 -12.55 -0.41 -1.57
CA LEU A 61 -11.76 -0.28 -2.80
C LEU A 61 -10.44 -1.04 -2.62
N HIS A 62 -10.07 -1.91 -3.56
CA HIS A 62 -8.76 -2.53 -3.58
C HIS A 62 -7.82 -1.87 -4.58
N LEU A 63 -6.51 -1.94 -4.31
CA LEU A 63 -5.42 -1.73 -5.26
C LEU A 63 -4.41 -2.87 -5.11
N GLN A 64 -4.30 -3.71 -6.13
CA GLN A 64 -3.35 -4.81 -6.19
C GLN A 64 -2.12 -4.42 -7.01
N ALA A 65 -0.95 -4.89 -6.58
CA ALA A 65 0.30 -4.82 -7.33
C ALA A 65 1.17 -6.07 -7.10
N PRO A 66 2.16 -6.34 -7.98
CA PRO A 66 3.07 -7.47 -7.85
C PRO A 66 3.82 -7.54 -6.52
N ASN A 67 4.24 -6.39 -5.96
CA ASN A 67 4.91 -6.30 -4.66
C ASN A 67 4.83 -4.87 -4.09
N TRP A 68 5.31 -4.71 -2.85
CA TRP A 68 5.28 -3.43 -2.13
C TRP A 68 6.04 -2.31 -2.85
N ARG A 69 7.25 -2.56 -3.35
CA ARG A 69 8.05 -1.54 -4.05
C ARG A 69 7.38 -1.12 -5.37
N HIS A 70 6.87 -2.09 -6.12
CA HIS A 70 6.13 -1.85 -7.37
C HIS A 70 4.92 -0.94 -7.11
N LEU A 71 4.15 -1.23 -6.05
CA LEU A 71 2.99 -0.46 -5.64
C LEU A 71 3.36 1.00 -5.34
N LEU A 72 4.38 1.24 -4.52
CA LEU A 72 4.80 2.60 -4.18
C LEU A 72 5.30 3.37 -5.42
N LYS A 73 6.12 2.73 -6.25
CA LYS A 73 6.63 3.32 -7.50
C LYS A 73 5.51 3.67 -8.49
N LEU A 74 4.53 2.79 -8.62
CA LEU A 74 3.35 3.03 -9.45
C LEU A 74 2.57 4.25 -8.94
N MET A 75 2.23 4.27 -7.65
CA MET A 75 1.47 5.36 -7.04
C MET A 75 2.22 6.70 -7.12
N ALA A 76 3.53 6.70 -6.90
CA ALA A 76 4.37 7.88 -7.06
C ALA A 76 4.35 8.45 -8.49
N ARG A 77 4.21 7.61 -9.53
CA ARG A 77 4.17 8.06 -10.93
C ARG A 77 2.78 8.47 -11.42
N LEU A 78 1.74 8.20 -10.63
CA LEU A 78 0.35 8.49 -10.96
C LEU A 78 -0.11 9.83 -10.37
N SER A 79 0.55 10.92 -10.72
CA SER A 79 0.25 12.26 -10.18
C SER A 79 -1.17 12.76 -10.47
N GLY A 80 -1.73 12.34 -11.61
CA GLY A 80 -3.12 12.65 -11.99
C GLY A 80 -4.18 11.82 -11.26
N THR A 81 -3.79 10.75 -10.55
CA THR A 81 -4.73 9.90 -9.83
C THR A 81 -4.91 10.36 -8.39
N ARG A 82 -6.17 10.52 -7.97
CA ARG A 82 -6.54 10.80 -6.58
C ARG A 82 -7.76 10.02 -6.12
N ILE A 83 -7.81 9.82 -4.82
CA ILE A 83 -8.94 9.24 -4.10
C ILE A 83 -9.71 10.38 -3.44
N GLU A 84 -11.00 10.46 -3.68
CA GLU A 84 -11.89 11.48 -3.10
C GLU A 84 -13.21 10.84 -2.65
N PRO A 85 -13.92 11.42 -1.68
CA PRO A 85 -15.24 10.91 -1.31
C PRO A 85 -16.25 11.17 -2.43
N THR A 86 -17.30 10.34 -2.53
CA THR A 86 -18.42 10.68 -3.43
C THR A 86 -19.17 11.93 -2.93
N VAL A 87 -19.96 12.55 -3.82
CA VAL A 87 -20.76 13.73 -3.46
C VAL A 87 -21.76 13.40 -2.35
N GLU A 88 -22.34 12.20 -2.36
CA GLU A 88 -23.24 11.70 -1.33
C GLU A 88 -22.53 11.54 0.02
N ALA A 89 -21.28 11.05 -0.01
CA ALA A 89 -20.45 10.95 1.18
C ALA A 89 -20.26 12.34 1.82
N LEU A 90 -19.85 13.34 1.04
CA LEU A 90 -19.66 14.72 1.50
C LEU A 90 -20.93 15.34 2.08
N ALA A 91 -22.09 15.04 1.49
CA ALA A 91 -23.39 15.53 1.97
C ALA A 91 -23.74 14.97 3.36
N VAL A 92 -23.44 13.70 3.62
CA VAL A 92 -23.76 13.03 4.90
C VAL A 92 -22.95 13.59 6.06
N THR A 93 -21.67 13.92 5.85
CA THR A 93 -20.80 14.41 6.93
C THR A 93 -20.78 15.92 7.10
N ARG A 94 -21.63 16.65 6.38
CA ARG A 94 -21.77 18.12 6.46
C ARG A 94 -20.40 18.82 6.39
N SER A 95 -19.59 18.46 5.39
CA SER A 95 -18.27 19.05 5.15
C SER A 95 -17.18 18.75 6.19
N ALA A 96 -17.40 17.83 7.13
CA ALA A 96 -16.31 17.36 7.99
C ALA A 96 -15.22 16.66 7.16
N GLN A 97 -13.96 16.92 7.50
CA GLN A 97 -12.82 16.29 6.85
C GLN A 97 -12.87 14.77 7.05
N MET A 98 -13.00 14.06 5.94
CA MET A 98 -13.01 12.60 5.92
C MET A 98 -11.60 12.06 5.93
N HIS A 99 -11.42 10.92 6.58
CA HIS A 99 -10.12 10.25 6.65
C HIS A 99 -10.21 8.87 6.00
N LEU A 100 -9.09 8.42 5.43
CA LEU A 100 -8.97 7.16 4.74
C LEU A 100 -8.43 6.07 5.68
N ARG A 101 -9.10 4.92 5.74
CA ARG A 101 -8.59 3.72 6.41
C ARG A 101 -7.92 2.82 5.39
N THR A 102 -6.74 2.33 5.75
CA THR A 102 -5.91 1.47 4.89
C THR A 102 -5.63 0.14 5.58
N VAL A 103 -5.95 -0.95 4.90
CA VAL A 103 -5.55 -2.31 5.27
C VAL A 103 -4.61 -2.85 4.20
N VAL A 104 -3.45 -3.32 4.62
CA VAL A 104 -2.45 -3.95 3.76
C VAL A 104 -2.63 -5.46 3.85
N GLN A 105 -2.70 -6.11 2.71
CA GLN A 105 -2.77 -7.56 2.62
C GLN A 105 -1.69 -8.10 1.69
N PHE A 106 -0.94 -9.09 2.17
CA PHE A 106 0.00 -9.85 1.35
C PHE A 106 -0.62 -11.22 1.06
N VAL A 107 -0.72 -11.60 -0.22
CA VAL A 107 -1.37 -12.86 -0.63
C VAL A 107 -0.47 -13.68 -1.54
N ARG A 108 -0.34 -14.98 -1.29
CA ARG A 108 0.28 -15.94 -2.21
C ARG A 108 -0.76 -16.60 -3.09
N THR A 109 -0.37 -16.86 -4.32
CA THR A 109 -1.18 -17.63 -5.28
C THR A 109 -1.30 -19.10 -4.88
N HIS A 110 -0.25 -19.65 -4.26
CA HIS A 110 -0.19 -21.04 -3.84
C HIS A 110 0.78 -21.24 -2.67
N HIS A 111 0.57 -22.25 -1.83
CA HIS A 111 1.35 -22.47 -0.60
C HIS A 111 2.83 -22.84 -0.87
N SER A 112 3.13 -23.33 -2.08
CA SER A 112 4.50 -23.61 -2.54
C SER A 112 5.12 -22.45 -3.32
N SER A 113 4.35 -21.43 -3.72
CA SER A 113 4.84 -20.30 -4.53
C SER A 113 5.66 -19.34 -3.67
N SER A 114 6.85 -18.93 -4.08
CA SER A 114 7.58 -17.85 -3.41
C SER A 114 6.93 -16.48 -3.59
N ASP A 115 5.98 -16.36 -4.53
CA ASP A 115 5.51 -15.07 -5.01
C ASP A 115 4.33 -14.57 -4.19
N TRP A 116 4.52 -13.40 -3.57
CA TRP A 116 3.51 -12.66 -2.84
C TRP A 116 3.00 -11.49 -3.66
N ARG A 117 1.70 -11.22 -3.64
CA ARG A 117 1.07 -9.99 -4.14
C ARG A 117 0.77 -9.05 -2.99
N THR A 118 0.84 -7.75 -3.23
CA THR A 118 0.38 -6.74 -2.28
C THR A 118 -0.99 -6.24 -2.72
N VAL A 119 -1.94 -6.21 -1.81
CA VAL A 119 -3.27 -5.63 -2.00
C VAL A 119 -3.49 -4.60 -0.91
N LEU A 120 -3.75 -3.36 -1.29
CA LEU A 120 -4.28 -2.35 -0.39
C LEU A 120 -5.79 -2.39 -0.43
N TRP A 121 -6.43 -2.21 0.72
CA TRP A 121 -7.87 -2.05 0.85
C TRP A 121 -8.19 -0.73 1.52
N PHE A 122 -9.15 -0.02 0.95
CA PHE A 122 -9.49 1.35 1.29
C PHE A 122 -10.98 1.49 1.63
N THR A 123 -11.24 2.21 2.72
CA THR A 123 -12.58 2.67 3.10
C THR A 123 -12.47 4.05 3.72
N ILE A 124 -13.53 4.84 3.68
CA ILE A 124 -13.62 6.05 4.51
C ILE A 124 -13.79 5.63 5.98
N ASP A 125 -13.13 6.33 6.90
CA ASP A 125 -13.26 6.08 8.33
C ASP A 125 -14.68 6.34 8.81
N HIS A 126 -15.17 5.47 9.71
CA HIS A 126 -16.51 5.54 10.26
C HIS A 126 -16.44 5.65 11.79
N PRO A 127 -17.22 6.56 12.40
CA PRO A 127 -17.29 6.63 13.85
C PRO A 127 -17.83 5.30 14.40
N VAL A 128 -17.13 4.75 15.39
CA VAL A 128 -17.56 3.55 16.09
C VAL A 128 -18.71 3.93 17.03
N PRO A 129 -19.89 3.28 16.95
CA PRO A 129 -20.99 3.60 17.84
C PRO A 129 -20.61 3.37 19.31
N ASN A 130 -20.82 4.37 20.16
CA ASN A 130 -20.52 4.27 21.60
C ASN A 130 -21.32 3.17 22.31
N SER A 131 -22.48 2.79 21.76
CA SER A 131 -23.34 1.73 22.27
C SER A 131 -22.90 0.32 21.87
N LEU A 132 -21.89 0.19 20.99
CA LEU A 132 -21.45 -1.11 20.48
C LEU A 132 -20.66 -1.88 21.56
N PRO A 133 -21.11 -3.08 21.97
CA PRO A 133 -20.34 -3.92 22.88
C PRO A 133 -18.96 -4.24 22.30
N GLY A 134 -17.91 -3.99 23.07
CA GLY A 134 -16.53 -4.21 22.61
C GLY A 134 -16.03 -3.18 21.59
N ALA A 135 -16.64 -1.99 21.47
CA ALA A 135 -16.19 -0.89 20.59
C ALA A 135 -14.68 -0.61 20.66
N ARG A 136 -14.08 -0.79 21.85
CA ARG A 136 -12.65 -0.58 22.10
C ARG A 136 -11.73 -1.35 21.14
N LYS A 137 -12.13 -2.52 20.63
CA LYS A 137 -11.31 -3.29 19.67
C LYS A 137 -11.11 -2.60 18.32
N TYR A 138 -11.94 -1.61 17.99
CA TYR A 138 -11.83 -0.84 16.75
C TYR A 138 -11.13 0.52 16.97
N THR A 139 -10.90 0.92 18.22
CA THR A 139 -10.35 2.24 18.59
C THR A 139 -9.02 2.16 19.34
N ASN A 140 -8.59 0.98 19.75
CA ASN A 140 -7.33 0.75 20.49
C ASN A 140 -6.08 0.68 19.60
N GLY A 141 -6.20 0.86 18.29
CA GLY A 141 -5.07 0.76 17.36
C GLY A 141 -4.61 -0.67 17.10
N ASP A 142 -5.43 -1.68 17.38
CA ASP A 142 -5.11 -3.07 17.07
C ASP A 142 -4.94 -3.27 15.55
N VAL A 143 -3.72 -3.64 15.16
CA VAL A 143 -3.33 -3.81 13.76
C VAL A 143 -3.88 -5.09 13.12
N ASP A 144 -4.40 -6.01 13.93
CA ASP A 144 -4.96 -7.29 13.48
C ASP A 144 -6.47 -7.23 13.32
N ILE A 145 -7.09 -6.13 13.76
CA ILE A 145 -8.53 -5.93 13.64
C ILE A 145 -8.81 -5.04 12.43
N LEU A 146 -9.74 -5.49 11.58
CA LEU A 146 -10.24 -4.66 10.49
C LEU A 146 -10.99 -3.44 11.06
N PRO A 147 -10.88 -2.26 10.43
CA PRO A 147 -11.60 -1.07 10.87
C PRO A 147 -13.12 -1.28 10.91
N TRP A 148 -13.82 -0.52 11.75
CA TRP A 148 -15.29 -0.62 11.88
C TRP A 148 -16.03 -0.43 10.54
N SER A 149 -15.50 0.37 9.62
CA SER A 149 -16.04 0.53 8.27
C SER A 149 -16.22 -0.80 7.52
N TYR A 150 -15.39 -1.80 7.80
CA TYR A 150 -15.43 -3.12 7.16
C TYR A 150 -16.54 -4.03 7.70
N THR A 151 -17.21 -3.64 8.79
CA THR A 151 -18.38 -4.38 9.30
C THR A 151 -19.70 -3.86 8.73
N LEU A 152 -19.67 -2.78 7.93
CA LEU A 152 -20.86 -2.16 7.37
C LEU A 152 -21.34 -2.84 6.08
N SER A 153 -20.50 -3.65 5.45
CA SER A 153 -20.78 -4.37 4.21
C SER A 153 -20.24 -5.80 4.27
N SER A 154 -20.54 -6.60 3.23
CA SER A 154 -19.98 -7.93 3.12
C SER A 154 -18.47 -7.88 2.87
N LEU A 155 -17.71 -8.55 3.73
CA LEU A 155 -16.26 -8.64 3.56
C LEU A 155 -15.90 -9.39 2.26
N PRO A 156 -14.98 -8.84 1.46
CA PRO A 156 -14.35 -9.57 0.36
C PRO A 156 -13.81 -10.92 0.85
N ALA A 157 -13.94 -11.97 0.05
CA ALA A 157 -13.55 -13.33 0.45
C ALA A 157 -12.11 -13.40 0.96
N LEU A 158 -11.19 -12.66 0.34
CA LEU A 158 -9.79 -12.57 0.75
C LEU A 158 -9.59 -11.99 2.17
N LEU A 159 -10.53 -11.17 2.66
CA LEU A 159 -10.46 -10.55 3.99
C LEU A 159 -11.27 -11.29 5.06
N ARG A 160 -12.14 -12.24 4.69
CA ARG A 160 -13.03 -12.93 5.65
C ARG A 160 -12.28 -13.69 6.72
N ASP A 161 -11.15 -14.30 6.34
CA ASP A 161 -10.40 -15.14 7.26
C ASP A 161 -9.42 -14.34 8.13
N ASN A 162 -9.19 -13.05 7.85
CA ASN A 162 -8.36 -12.04 8.56
C ASN A 162 -7.21 -12.57 9.44
N SER A 163 -6.61 -13.69 9.06
CA SER A 163 -5.68 -14.44 9.89
C SER A 163 -4.38 -14.53 9.14
N ASP A 164 -3.30 -14.35 9.88
CA ASP A 164 -1.97 -14.59 9.38
C ASP A 164 -1.79 -16.08 9.10
N THR A 165 -2.13 -16.46 7.88
CA THR A 165 -1.95 -17.80 7.35
C THR A 165 -0.64 -17.86 6.56
N MET A 166 -0.37 -19.06 6.03
CA MET A 166 0.74 -19.27 5.09
C MET A 166 0.45 -18.68 3.70
N LEU A 167 -0.82 -18.35 3.40
CA LEU A 167 -1.27 -17.84 2.11
C LEU A 167 -1.64 -16.36 2.15
N SER A 168 -2.03 -15.83 3.30
CA SER A 168 -2.51 -14.46 3.45
C SER A 168 -2.02 -13.87 4.76
N LYS A 169 -1.56 -12.63 4.73
CA LYS A 169 -1.15 -11.84 5.90
C LYS A 169 -1.82 -10.49 5.81
N CYS A 170 -2.44 -10.03 6.89
CA CYS A 170 -3.18 -8.76 6.92
C CYS A 170 -2.63 -7.84 8.01
N TYR A 171 -2.60 -6.54 7.71
CA TYR A 171 -2.18 -5.49 8.61
C TYR A 171 -3.04 -4.24 8.41
N THR A 172 -3.80 -3.86 9.43
CA THR A 172 -4.49 -2.57 9.47
C THR A 172 -3.49 -1.50 9.90
N ILE A 173 -3.30 -0.46 9.07
CA ILE A 173 -2.47 0.67 9.48
C ILE A 173 -3.23 1.45 10.58
N PRO A 174 -2.70 1.53 11.81
CA PRO A 174 -3.33 2.30 12.88
C PRO A 174 -3.01 3.78 12.71
N SER A 175 -3.80 4.65 13.35
CA SER A 175 -3.44 6.07 13.46
C SER A 175 -2.45 6.23 14.60
N SER A 176 -1.37 6.97 14.36
CA SER A 176 -0.42 7.42 15.38
C SER A 176 -0.24 8.94 15.28
N ASP A 177 0.45 9.54 16.25
CA ASP A 177 0.81 10.96 16.18
C ASP A 177 1.77 11.25 15.01
N ALA A 178 2.59 10.27 14.62
CA ALA A 178 3.55 10.40 13.53
C ALA A 178 2.93 10.12 12.15
N VAL A 179 1.95 9.20 12.10
CA VAL A 179 1.28 8.74 10.88
C VAL A 179 -0.24 8.73 11.17
N PRO A 180 -0.87 9.92 11.18
CA PRO A 180 -2.33 10.00 11.29
C PRO A 180 -3.00 9.48 10.02
N PHE A 181 -4.28 9.12 10.09
CA PHE A 181 -5.01 8.72 8.88
C PHE A 181 -4.96 9.82 7.81
N PRO A 182 -4.77 9.48 6.53
CA PRO A 182 -4.73 10.47 5.48
C PRO A 182 -6.10 11.11 5.30
N ALA A 183 -6.14 12.43 5.25
CA ALA A 183 -7.34 13.16 4.90
C ALA A 183 -7.69 13.00 3.42
N LEU A 184 -8.98 13.04 3.10
CA LEU A 184 -9.48 13.02 1.73
C LEU A 184 -9.86 14.43 1.26
N PRO A 185 -9.61 14.78 -0.02
CA PRO A 185 -9.01 13.94 -1.07
C PRO A 185 -7.49 13.73 -0.88
N ILE A 186 -6.97 12.59 -1.37
CA ILE A 186 -5.54 12.28 -1.38
C ILE A 186 -5.07 11.82 -2.76
N SER A 187 -3.99 12.40 -3.26
CA SER A 187 -3.36 11.95 -4.51
C SER A 187 -2.56 10.67 -4.30
N PHE A 188 -2.36 9.89 -5.36
CA PHE A 188 -1.55 8.66 -5.28
C PHE A 188 -0.10 8.91 -4.84
N PRO A 189 0.61 9.98 -5.28
CA PRO A 189 1.94 10.28 -4.74
C PRO A 189 1.93 10.56 -3.24
N ASN A 190 0.96 11.33 -2.73
CA ASN A 190 0.83 11.60 -1.30
C ASN A 190 0.49 10.32 -0.52
N MET A 191 -0.31 9.44 -1.12
CA MET A 191 -0.63 8.14 -0.54
C MET A 191 0.60 7.21 -0.52
N ALA A 192 1.46 7.26 -1.55
CA ALA A 192 2.74 6.54 -1.54
C ALA A 192 3.65 7.03 -0.41
N MET A 193 3.74 8.35 -0.21
CA MET A 193 4.49 8.95 0.91
C MET A 193 3.92 8.53 2.27
N TYR A 194 2.60 8.49 2.42
CA TYR A 194 1.94 7.99 3.63
C TYR A 194 2.30 6.52 3.92
N LEU A 195 2.23 5.64 2.90
CA LEU A 195 2.58 4.22 3.06
C LEU A 195 4.06 4.03 3.39
N GLN A 196 4.94 4.82 2.78
CA GLN A 196 6.36 4.84 3.09
C GLN A 196 6.60 5.27 4.53
N ALA A 197 5.95 6.35 4.99
CA ALA A 197 6.03 6.82 6.38
C ALA A 197 5.51 5.76 7.37
N ALA A 198 4.41 5.07 7.05
CA ALA A 198 3.89 3.97 7.87
C ALA A 198 4.87 2.79 7.99
N LEU A 199 5.55 2.42 6.90
CA LEU A 199 6.57 1.38 6.91
C LEU A 199 7.82 1.82 7.69
N GLU A 200 8.25 3.08 7.54
CA GLU A 200 9.35 3.64 8.31
C GLU A 200 9.05 3.71 9.79
N GLU A 201 7.84 4.12 10.17
CA GLU A 201 7.39 4.07 11.55
C GLU A 201 7.45 2.64 12.07
N SER A 202 6.90 1.66 11.33
CA SER A 202 6.98 0.24 11.67
C SER A 202 8.42 -0.25 11.94
N ARG A 203 9.38 0.20 11.13
CA ARG A 203 10.81 -0.11 11.29
C ARG A 203 11.43 0.52 12.56
N ARG A 204 10.90 1.63 13.08
CA ARG A 204 11.45 2.28 14.29
C ARG A 204 11.11 1.50 15.56
N TYR A 205 10.00 0.77 15.60
CA TYR A 205 9.54 -0.01 16.77
C TYR A 205 10.24 -1.37 16.94
N THR A 206 11.54 -1.46 16.67
CA THR A 206 12.31 -2.72 16.79
C THR A 206 12.26 -3.38 18.18
N SER A 207 12.21 -2.59 19.26
CA SER A 207 12.24 -3.08 20.64
C SER A 207 10.87 -3.23 21.29
N ASP A 208 9.81 -2.67 20.69
CA ASP A 208 8.46 -2.75 21.23
C ASP A 208 7.70 -3.90 20.56
N SER A 209 7.62 -5.03 21.26
CA SER A 209 6.90 -6.21 20.78
C SER A 209 5.40 -6.18 21.12
N SER A 210 4.92 -5.14 21.81
CA SER A 210 3.57 -5.11 22.39
C SER A 210 2.54 -4.36 21.54
N SER A 211 2.96 -3.36 20.75
CA SER A 211 2.07 -2.50 19.97
C SER A 211 1.63 -3.08 18.63
N GLY A 212 2.23 -4.18 18.17
CA GLY A 212 1.98 -4.74 16.84
C GLY A 212 2.48 -3.89 15.67
N ILE A 213 2.91 -2.65 15.91
CA ILE A 213 3.34 -1.68 14.87
C ILE A 213 4.51 -2.24 14.04
N ARG A 214 5.45 -2.97 14.65
CA ARG A 214 6.57 -3.63 13.94
C ARG A 214 6.12 -4.68 12.91
N LYS A 215 4.88 -5.16 13.00
CA LYS A 215 4.36 -6.26 12.20
C LYS A 215 4.42 -5.96 10.70
N LEU A 216 4.12 -4.73 10.27
CA LEU A 216 4.17 -4.35 8.85
C LEU A 216 5.57 -4.54 8.26
N ALA A 217 6.62 -3.98 8.89
CA ALA A 217 7.99 -4.12 8.45
C ALA A 217 8.40 -5.60 8.35
N LYS A 218 8.07 -6.40 9.38
CA LYS A 218 8.34 -7.84 9.40
C LYS A 218 7.60 -8.57 8.27
N MET A 219 6.35 -8.21 7.98
CA MET A 219 5.60 -8.80 6.87
C MET A 219 6.25 -8.47 5.53
N VAL A 220 6.61 -7.21 5.28
CA VAL A 220 7.28 -6.79 4.04
C VAL A 220 8.60 -7.55 3.86
N GLU A 221 9.43 -7.65 4.91
CA GLU A 221 10.68 -8.42 4.88
C GLU A 221 10.45 -9.92 4.62
N THR A 222 9.41 -10.50 5.22
CA THR A 222 9.09 -11.93 5.08
C THR A 222 8.52 -12.26 3.70
N CYS A 223 7.67 -11.39 3.16
CA CYS A 223 7.03 -11.58 1.86
C CYS A 223 7.96 -11.23 0.69
N TYR A 224 8.91 -10.31 0.91
CA TYR A 224 9.80 -9.79 -0.12
C TYR A 224 11.26 -9.72 0.34
N PRO A 225 11.90 -10.86 0.65
CA PRO A 225 13.26 -10.89 1.20
C PRO A 225 14.30 -10.27 0.25
N THR A 226 14.11 -10.41 -1.06
CA THR A 226 14.99 -9.81 -2.08
C THR A 226 14.91 -8.29 -2.16
N LEU A 227 13.86 -7.66 -1.61
CA LEU A 227 13.75 -6.20 -1.54
C LEU A 227 14.42 -5.62 -0.28
N ALA A 228 14.78 -6.46 0.71
CA ALA A 228 15.39 -6.03 1.96
C ALA A 228 16.91 -5.76 1.87
N GLU A 229 17.54 -6.06 0.74
CA GLU A 229 18.97 -5.83 0.51
C GLU A 229 19.21 -4.53 -0.28
N PRO A 230 19.91 -3.56 0.32
CA PRO A 230 20.91 -2.81 -0.41
C PRO A 230 22.23 -2.83 0.37
N ASN A 231 23.15 -3.70 -0.03
CA ASN A 231 24.57 -3.51 0.24
C ASN A 231 25.40 -4.04 -0.93
N GLY A 232 26.16 -3.11 -1.50
CA GLY A 232 26.87 -3.26 -2.75
C GLY A 232 27.91 -4.38 -2.73
N GLU A 233 28.08 -4.97 -3.90
CA GLU A 233 29.29 -4.76 -4.70
C GLU A 233 28.97 -5.25 -6.12
N VAL A 234 29.25 -4.39 -7.10
CA VAL A 234 29.60 -4.87 -8.43
C VAL A 234 30.91 -5.63 -8.24
N GLY A 235 30.80 -6.96 -8.19
CA GLY A 235 31.92 -7.86 -7.97
C GLY A 235 31.67 -9.18 -8.67
N GLU A 236 32.50 -9.47 -9.65
CA GLU A 236 32.42 -10.59 -10.57
C GLU A 236 32.34 -11.96 -9.88
N ARG A 237 31.65 -12.90 -10.57
CA ARG A 237 31.95 -14.34 -10.62
C ARG A 237 32.59 -14.97 -9.37
N SER A 238 31.82 -15.73 -8.60
CA SER A 238 32.30 -17.08 -8.23
C SER A 238 31.18 -18.01 -7.76
N ARG A 239 31.30 -19.26 -8.23
CA ARG A 239 30.44 -20.40 -7.93
C ARG A 239 30.82 -21.02 -6.56
N VAL A 240 29.93 -21.90 -6.10
CA VAL A 240 30.15 -23.08 -5.24
C VAL A 240 30.02 -22.89 -3.72
N GLY A 241 28.93 -23.47 -3.18
CA GLY A 241 28.96 -24.48 -2.12
C GLY A 241 29.28 -24.05 -0.69
N GLY A 242 28.38 -24.34 0.25
CA GLY A 242 28.67 -24.14 1.66
C GLY A 242 27.54 -24.50 2.61
N LEU A 243 27.11 -25.76 2.58
CA LEU A 243 26.22 -26.35 3.58
C LEU A 243 26.96 -26.56 4.92
N PHE A 244 26.33 -26.07 6.00
CA PHE A 244 26.39 -26.52 7.39
C PHE A 244 27.68 -26.41 8.25
N LYS A 245 27.41 -25.92 9.47
CA LYS A 245 27.91 -26.39 10.78
C LYS A 245 29.18 -25.72 11.34
N LYS A 246 28.99 -24.86 12.34
CA LYS A 246 29.66 -25.06 13.64
C LYS A 246 28.92 -24.39 14.79
N VAL A 247 28.82 -25.17 15.85
CA VAL A 247 28.18 -24.91 17.15
C VAL A 247 29.31 -24.85 18.19
N ILE A 248 29.10 -24.04 19.24
CA ILE A 248 29.82 -23.91 20.53
C ILE A 248 31.11 -23.08 20.54
N GLY A 249 31.12 -22.09 21.46
CA GLY A 249 32.35 -21.66 22.13
C GLY A 249 32.32 -20.27 22.74
N ARG A 250 31.83 -20.15 23.98
CA ARG A 250 31.96 -19.02 24.90
C ARG A 250 33.36 -18.37 24.89
N ALA A 251 33.42 -17.03 24.92
CA ALA A 251 34.01 -16.23 26.01
C ALA A 251 34.34 -14.78 25.58
N GLY A 252 33.89 -13.81 26.38
CA GLY A 252 34.62 -12.58 26.70
C GLY A 252 34.88 -11.56 25.59
N GLY A 253 34.15 -10.43 25.60
CA GLY A 253 34.58 -9.23 24.87
C GLY A 253 33.55 -8.12 24.82
N ARG A 254 33.51 -7.26 25.84
CA ARG A 254 32.94 -5.91 25.73
C ARG A 254 33.81 -5.08 24.78
N LYS A 255 33.20 -4.50 23.73
CA LYS A 255 33.54 -3.23 23.04
C LYS A 255 32.54 -3.06 21.90
N ASP A 256 31.55 -2.18 22.08
CA ASP A 256 31.55 -0.78 21.67
C ASP A 256 30.85 -0.57 20.31
N LYS A 257 29.71 0.13 20.39
CA LYS A 257 29.11 1.02 19.39
C LYS A 257 29.39 0.73 17.91
N GLN A 258 28.41 0.13 17.25
CA GLN A 258 28.04 0.58 15.90
C GLN A 258 26.52 0.51 15.71
N LYS A 259 25.83 1.58 16.11
CA LYS A 259 24.50 1.90 15.58
C LYS A 259 24.69 2.21 14.08
N LYS A 260 24.56 1.20 13.22
CA LYS A 260 24.30 1.39 11.79
C LYS A 260 22.79 1.29 11.60
N GLY A 261 22.10 2.40 11.83
CA GLY A 261 20.80 2.61 11.18
C GLY A 261 21.08 2.66 9.68
N LYS A 262 20.66 1.63 8.94
CA LYS A 262 21.00 1.45 7.54
C LYS A 262 19.76 1.00 6.79
N GLY A 263 19.33 1.82 5.84
CA GLY A 263 18.22 1.55 4.91
C GLY A 263 17.05 2.51 5.08
N GLY A 264 17.14 3.71 4.52
CA GLY A 264 16.02 4.68 4.60
C GLY A 264 16.14 5.89 3.69
N ASN A 265 16.90 5.83 2.58
CA ASN A 265 17.02 6.98 1.69
C ASN A 265 16.83 6.61 0.21
N GLU A 266 17.28 5.42 -0.22
CA GLU A 266 17.20 5.00 -1.63
C GLU A 266 15.76 4.80 -2.11
N ASP A 267 14.90 4.18 -1.30
CA ASP A 267 13.47 4.01 -1.63
C ASP A 267 12.75 5.37 -1.75
N THR A 268 13.19 6.43 -1.05
CA THR A 268 12.59 7.78 -1.12
C THR A 268 12.94 8.49 -2.43
N TYR A 269 14.14 8.27 -2.97
CA TYR A 269 14.54 8.89 -4.24
C TYR A 269 13.76 8.35 -5.45
N GLU A 270 13.28 7.10 -5.41
CA GLU A 270 12.42 6.54 -6.46
C GLU A 270 10.96 7.03 -6.41
N LEU A 271 10.53 7.63 -5.30
CA LEU A 271 9.19 8.20 -5.13
C LEU A 271 9.09 9.66 -5.61
N VAL A 272 10.20 10.23 -6.08
CA VAL A 272 10.19 11.54 -6.70
C VAL A 272 9.45 11.43 -8.04
N THR A 273 8.27 12.02 -8.11
CA THR A 273 7.56 12.28 -9.36
C THR A 273 8.51 13.03 -10.31
N PRO A 274 8.80 12.54 -11.52
CA PRO A 274 9.46 13.38 -12.51
C PRO A 274 8.61 14.63 -12.73
N PHE A 275 9.26 15.80 -12.78
CA PHE A 275 8.58 17.07 -13.05
C PHE A 275 7.85 16.96 -14.40
N VAL A 276 6.54 17.16 -14.36
CA VAL A 276 5.76 17.40 -15.58
C VAL A 276 5.96 18.87 -15.93
N LEU A 277 6.54 19.16 -17.09
CA LEU A 277 6.59 20.50 -17.67
C LEU A 277 5.16 20.88 -18.08
N ASP A 278 4.36 21.37 -17.13
CA ASP A 278 3.08 22.00 -17.44
C ASP A 278 3.35 23.43 -17.97
N GLU A 279 3.19 23.58 -19.28
CA GLU A 279 2.52 24.68 -20.01
C GLU A 279 2.53 26.11 -19.39
N TRP A 280 3.68 26.59 -18.93
CA TRP A 280 3.96 28.02 -18.80
C TRP A 280 5.12 28.40 -19.72
N GLY A 281 4.81 28.51 -21.01
CA GLY A 281 5.62 29.27 -21.97
C GLY A 281 5.19 30.75 -21.95
N PRO A 282 6.13 31.69 -22.13
CA PRO A 282 5.86 33.14 -22.05
C PRO A 282 4.89 33.65 -23.12
#